data_AF-A0A453JB68-F1
#
_entry.id   AF-A0A453JB68-F1
#
_cell.length_a   1.000
_cell.length_b   1.000
_cell.length_c   1.000
_cell.angle_alpha   90.00
_cell.angle_beta   90.00
_cell.angle_gamma   90.00
#
_symmetry.space_group_name_H-M   'P 1'
#
loop_
_entity.id
_entity.type
_entity.pdbx_description
1 polymer ?
#
loop_
_entity_poly.entity_id
_entity_poly.type
_entity_poly.pdbx_seq_one_letter_code
_entity_poly.pdbx_strand_id
1 'polypeptide(L)'
;MTRRLRRRAARDGPAAHPHPHPHPLDWTALPDDATLHLFARLGYRDRAALAATCRAWRALAASPCLWAALHLRRLDPAAAATLAPRCAPHLRSLRLAGRAAAEAAPFLRAAGLRSLRLSGCRDLTDAALAVLAARHGGLAELHIGPDPLDRISSDALRSVALCCPRLRCLRLSGLREVTADALADLARHCPLLHDLAFIDCLVLDEPALAGLTSLRFLSVAGCQNIKWATASASWAQLPSLTALDVSRTDVSPGAVSRLISHSTTLRLICALNCASLEEEEAHSPAAFANSRGKLVLTINRTISKYIAADAAPLCPDTAVKDTVVFDECRSSSGKRNGVSQLITWLEWILSQSLLRIPESNPHGMNQFWLDQGAALLLTLLKSSQEDVQERAATTLATFAVIDDENTNVDPARSEAVMLEGGIPMLLDLARCSRESLQSEAAKAIANLSVNPKVAKAVADQGGIAILTNMAKSVNRLVAEEAAGGLWNLSVGEEHKVAIAAAGGVKALVDLIFRWPAGTGVLVRTILKKIHLTCCTDSVCNGCAVFVVAVVIRNVLLVHLQILLRMTNVAWRLQRLVASMPWLRLLAPAKLKGS
;
A
#
# COMPACT_ATOMS: atom_id res chain seq x y z
N MET A 1 10.95 46.34 -37.54
CA MET A 1 10.52 47.42 -38.45
C MET A 1 9.01 47.43 -38.51
N THR A 2 8.42 48.51 -38.02
CA THR A 2 6.99 48.78 -37.84
C THR A 2 6.34 49.26 -39.14
N ARG A 3 5.21 48.67 -39.57
CA ARG A 3 4.33 49.31 -40.57
C ARG A 3 2.84 49.13 -40.25
N ARG A 4 2.36 50.18 -39.58
CA ARG A 4 1.03 50.83 -39.55
C ARG A 4 -0.17 50.11 -40.19
N LEU A 5 -1.16 49.87 -39.30
CA LEU A 5 -2.59 49.77 -39.59
C LEU A 5 -3.14 51.00 -40.33
N ARG A 6 -3.97 50.78 -41.35
CA ARG A 6 -5.02 51.71 -41.81
C ARG A 6 -6.38 51.01 -41.65
N ARG A 7 -7.14 51.41 -40.63
CA ARG A 7 -8.56 51.09 -40.50
C ARG A 7 -9.36 51.98 -41.46
N ARG A 8 -10.15 51.39 -42.35
CA ARG A 8 -11.35 52.02 -42.91
C ARG A 8 -12.55 51.40 -42.22
N ALA A 9 -13.30 52.23 -41.52
CA ALA A 9 -14.57 51.87 -40.91
C ALA A 9 -15.64 51.82 -42.01
N ALA A 10 -16.29 50.67 -42.17
CA ALA A 10 -17.62 50.57 -42.75
C ALA A 10 -18.50 49.90 -41.68
N ARG A 11 -19.54 50.62 -41.27
CA ARG A 11 -20.58 50.17 -40.35
C ARG A 11 -21.54 49.29 -41.14
N ASP A 12 -21.72 48.05 -40.73
CA ASP A 12 -22.93 47.26 -41.00
C ASP A 12 -23.30 46.51 -39.70
N GLY A 13 -24.61 46.39 -39.46
CA GLY A 13 -25.26 46.06 -38.19
C GLY A 13 -25.00 44.66 -37.60
N PRO A 14 -25.63 44.33 -36.46
CA PRO A 14 -25.23 43.20 -35.63
C PRO A 14 -25.71 41.88 -36.24
N ALA A 15 -24.84 41.23 -37.00
CA ALA A 15 -24.99 39.80 -37.28
C ALA A 15 -24.61 39.04 -36.00
N ALA A 16 -25.55 38.25 -35.49
CA ALA A 16 -25.32 37.36 -34.36
C ALA A 16 -24.07 36.50 -34.60
N HIS A 17 -23.02 36.70 -33.81
CA HIS A 17 -21.86 35.82 -33.81
C HIS A 17 -22.30 34.44 -33.32
N PRO A 18 -22.09 33.36 -34.10
CA PRO A 18 -22.18 32.02 -33.54
C PRO A 18 -21.06 31.93 -32.49
N HIS A 19 -21.40 31.53 -31.27
CA HIS A 19 -20.41 31.16 -30.27
C HIS A 19 -19.41 30.20 -30.91
N PRO A 20 -18.09 30.44 -30.85
CA PRO A 20 -17.14 29.49 -31.39
C PRO A 20 -17.30 28.20 -30.58
N HIS A 21 -17.78 27.14 -31.23
CA HIS A 21 -17.65 25.80 -30.70
C HIS A 21 -16.17 25.60 -30.34
N PRO A 22 -15.82 25.16 -29.13
CA PRO A 22 -14.43 24.90 -28.79
C PRO A 22 -13.89 23.91 -29.82
N HIS A 23 -12.88 24.31 -30.59
CA HIS A 23 -12.17 23.39 -31.47
C HIS A 23 -11.78 22.16 -30.66
N PRO A 24 -11.96 20.93 -31.18
CA PRO A 24 -11.55 19.73 -30.46
C PRO A 24 -10.08 19.87 -30.11
N LEU A 25 -9.79 19.88 -28.79
CA LEU A 25 -8.43 19.96 -28.27
C LEU A 25 -7.63 18.78 -28.81
N ASP A 26 -6.61 19.06 -29.62
CA ASP A 26 -5.68 18.06 -30.10
C ASP A 26 -4.59 17.80 -29.04
N TRP A 27 -4.82 16.78 -28.22
CA TRP A 27 -3.88 16.33 -27.20
C TRP A 27 -2.56 15.77 -27.78
N THR A 28 -2.51 15.46 -29.08
CA THR A 28 -1.27 15.00 -29.73
C THR A 28 -0.33 16.14 -30.09
N ALA A 29 -0.81 17.39 -30.05
CA ALA A 29 0.00 18.60 -30.24
C ALA A 29 0.71 19.06 -28.96
N LEU A 30 0.54 18.35 -27.83
CA LEU A 30 1.28 18.63 -26.61
C LEU A 30 2.79 18.41 -26.84
N PRO A 31 3.66 19.28 -26.30
CA PRO A 31 5.10 19.06 -26.26
C PRO A 31 5.48 17.69 -25.68
N ASP A 32 6.56 17.10 -26.19
CA ASP A 32 7.02 15.77 -25.80
C ASP A 32 7.30 15.67 -24.29
N ASP A 33 7.88 16.71 -23.70
CA ASP A 33 8.14 16.83 -22.26
C ASP A 33 6.84 16.85 -21.44
N ALA A 34 5.84 17.64 -21.83
CA ALA A 34 4.53 17.65 -21.19
C ALA A 34 3.85 16.28 -21.28
N THR A 35 3.93 15.63 -22.43
CA THR A 35 3.38 14.28 -22.64
C THR A 35 4.12 13.24 -21.80
N LEU A 36 5.45 13.28 -21.73
CA LEU A 36 6.25 12.41 -20.86
C LEU A 36 5.91 12.64 -19.38
N HIS A 37 5.68 13.88 -18.95
CA HIS A 37 5.21 14.20 -17.60
C HIS A 37 3.83 13.60 -17.31
N LEU A 38 2.90 13.62 -18.27
CA LEU A 38 1.61 12.94 -18.14
C LEU A 38 1.79 11.43 -18.03
N PHE A 39 2.58 10.83 -18.93
CA PHE A 39 2.87 9.39 -18.89
C PHE A 39 3.54 8.96 -17.58
N ALA A 40 4.43 9.78 -17.01
CA ALA A 40 5.11 9.49 -15.75
C ALA A 40 4.14 9.40 -14.55
N ARG A 41 2.93 9.99 -14.65
CA ARG A 41 1.90 9.90 -13.61
C ARG A 41 1.07 8.62 -13.71
N LEU A 42 1.19 7.85 -14.79
CA LEU A 42 0.34 6.72 -15.09
C LEU A 42 1.00 5.39 -14.73
N GLY A 43 0.17 4.42 -14.32
CA GLY A 43 0.60 3.04 -14.15
C GLY A 43 1.09 2.43 -15.47
N TYR A 44 1.81 1.30 -15.42
CA TYR A 44 2.31 0.65 -16.63
C TYR A 44 1.18 0.31 -17.62
N ARG A 45 0.01 -0.12 -17.10
CA ARG A 45 -1.16 -0.49 -17.92
C ARG A 45 -1.75 0.70 -18.65
N ASP A 46 -1.98 1.81 -17.95
CA ASP A 46 -2.53 3.03 -18.55
C ASP A 46 -1.56 3.64 -19.56
N ARG A 47 -0.26 3.62 -19.26
CA ARG A 47 0.78 4.00 -20.23
C ARG A 47 0.71 3.13 -21.49
N ALA A 48 0.58 1.81 -21.34
CA ALA A 48 0.46 0.91 -22.49
C ALA A 48 -0.82 1.15 -23.30
N ALA A 49 -1.94 1.46 -22.62
CA ALA A 49 -3.20 1.83 -23.27
C ALA A 49 -3.08 3.15 -24.04
N LEU A 50 -2.50 4.20 -23.45
CA LEU A 50 -2.25 5.46 -24.16
C LEU A 50 -1.24 5.29 -25.30
N ALA A 51 -0.20 4.47 -25.11
CA ALA A 51 0.74 4.14 -26.18
C ALA A 51 0.08 3.42 -27.36
N ALA A 52 -1.10 2.82 -27.18
CA ALA A 52 -1.83 2.15 -28.23
C ALA A 52 -2.64 3.12 -29.11
N THR A 53 -2.93 4.34 -28.65
CA THR A 53 -3.85 5.27 -29.34
C THR A 53 -3.26 5.88 -30.60
N CYS A 54 -1.99 6.30 -30.60
CA CYS A 54 -1.35 6.92 -31.75
C CYS A 54 0.16 6.61 -31.83
N ARG A 55 0.77 6.86 -33.00
CA ARG A 55 2.21 6.57 -33.22
C ARG A 55 3.13 7.48 -32.41
N ALA A 56 2.78 8.75 -32.24
CA ALA A 56 3.57 9.71 -31.46
C ALA A 56 3.66 9.29 -29.98
N TRP A 57 2.50 9.02 -29.37
CA TRP A 57 2.45 8.53 -27.99
C TRP A 57 3.07 7.16 -27.81
N ARG A 58 3.00 6.28 -28.82
CA ARG A 58 3.75 5.01 -28.79
C ARG A 58 5.26 5.22 -28.70
N ALA A 59 5.80 6.18 -29.45
CA ALA A 59 7.22 6.51 -29.42
C ALA A 59 7.62 7.12 -28.06
N LEU A 60 6.84 8.08 -27.55
CA LEU A 60 7.08 8.70 -26.24
C LEU A 60 6.94 7.71 -25.09
N ALA A 61 5.97 6.80 -25.16
CA ALA A 61 5.78 5.75 -24.18
C ALA A 61 6.96 4.79 -24.09
N ALA A 62 7.75 4.63 -25.15
CA ALA A 62 8.96 3.82 -25.15
C ALA A 62 10.16 4.54 -24.50
N SER A 63 10.01 5.80 -24.09
CA SER A 63 11.10 6.59 -23.52
C SER A 63 11.67 5.96 -22.24
N PRO A 64 13.00 5.82 -22.13
CA PRO A 64 13.70 5.26 -20.97
C PRO A 64 13.28 5.83 -19.62
N CYS A 65 12.97 7.12 -19.55
CA CYS A 65 12.63 7.81 -18.30
C CYS A 65 11.34 7.28 -17.66
N LEU A 66 10.46 6.65 -18.45
CA LEU A 66 9.21 6.07 -17.97
C LEU A 66 9.42 4.69 -17.33
N TRP A 67 10.50 3.98 -17.67
CA TRP A 67 10.69 2.57 -17.30
C TRP A 67 11.77 2.37 -16.21
N ALA A 68 12.25 3.45 -15.60
CA ALA A 68 13.28 3.38 -14.55
C ALA A 68 12.77 2.72 -13.26
N ALA A 69 11.47 2.83 -12.97
CA ALA A 69 10.82 2.20 -11.84
C ALA A 69 9.51 1.53 -12.27
N LEU A 70 9.28 0.31 -11.82
CA LEU A 70 8.06 -0.44 -12.09
C LEU A 70 7.49 -1.05 -10.81
N HIS A 71 6.20 -0.92 -10.64
CA HIS A 71 5.42 -1.63 -9.62
C HIS A 71 4.34 -2.46 -10.32
N LEU A 72 4.39 -3.78 -10.15
CA LEU A 72 3.48 -4.72 -10.78
C LEU A 72 2.89 -5.68 -9.72
N ARG A 73 1.56 -5.68 -9.57
CA ARG A 73 0.85 -6.65 -8.70
C ARG A 73 0.61 -8.02 -9.33
N ARG A 74 0.82 -8.13 -10.64
CA ARG A 74 0.73 -9.39 -11.37
C ARG A 74 1.64 -9.30 -12.57
N LEU A 75 2.66 -10.13 -12.55
CA LEU A 75 3.55 -10.37 -13.66
C LEU A 75 3.57 -11.87 -13.89
N ASP A 76 3.16 -12.31 -15.07
CA ASP A 76 3.37 -13.70 -15.46
C ASP A 76 4.75 -13.84 -16.13
N PRO A 77 5.33 -15.06 -16.15
CA PRO A 77 6.66 -15.28 -16.72
C PRO A 77 6.79 -14.86 -18.19
N ALA A 78 5.72 -15.00 -18.99
CA ALA A 78 5.71 -14.60 -20.40
C ALA A 78 5.77 -13.07 -20.57
N ALA A 79 5.02 -12.33 -19.75
CA ALA A 79 5.08 -10.88 -19.66
C ALA A 79 6.45 -10.42 -19.13
N ALA A 80 7.04 -11.13 -18.17
CA ALA A 80 8.39 -10.82 -17.67
C ALA A 80 9.44 -10.92 -18.79
N ALA A 81 9.39 -11.99 -19.57
CA ALA A 81 10.29 -12.22 -20.70
C ALA A 81 10.13 -11.17 -21.81
N THR A 82 8.90 -10.69 -22.06
CA THR A 82 8.61 -9.67 -23.08
C THR A 82 8.89 -8.24 -22.61
N LEU A 83 8.76 -7.95 -21.31
CA LEU A 83 9.16 -6.67 -20.69
C LEU A 83 10.67 -6.53 -20.60
N ALA A 84 11.40 -7.63 -20.44
CA ALA A 84 12.85 -7.63 -20.31
C ALA A 84 13.55 -6.78 -21.40
N PRO A 85 13.39 -7.00 -22.72
CA PRO A 85 14.10 -6.21 -23.72
C PRO A 85 13.74 -4.70 -23.74
N ARG A 86 12.53 -4.32 -23.32
CA ARG A 86 12.08 -2.91 -23.33
C ARG A 86 12.51 -2.13 -22.09
N CYS A 87 12.52 -2.79 -20.94
CA CYS A 87 12.74 -2.14 -19.65
C CYS A 87 14.15 -2.40 -19.10
N ALA A 88 14.78 -3.54 -19.43
CA ALA A 88 16.05 -3.99 -18.84
C ALA A 88 17.21 -2.98 -18.82
N PRO A 89 17.49 -2.19 -19.90
CA PRO A 89 18.65 -1.31 -19.89
C PRO A 89 18.48 -0.12 -18.94
N HIS A 90 17.25 0.23 -18.57
CA HIS A 90 16.95 1.43 -17.80
C HIS A 90 16.25 1.17 -16.47
N LEU A 91 15.71 -0.04 -16.25
CA LEU A 91 15.04 -0.44 -15.02
C LEU A 91 16.03 -0.47 -13.86
N ARG A 92 15.81 0.39 -12.87
CA ARG A 92 16.62 0.51 -11.66
C ARG A 92 15.87 0.03 -10.41
N SER A 93 14.55 0.16 -10.39
CA SER A 93 13.72 -0.24 -9.25
C SER A 93 12.55 -1.09 -9.72
N LEU A 94 12.37 -2.25 -9.11
CA LEU A 94 11.27 -3.16 -9.39
C LEU A 94 10.58 -3.59 -8.10
N ARG A 95 9.27 -3.41 -8.05
CA ARG A 95 8.40 -3.99 -7.02
C ARG A 95 7.44 -4.98 -7.67
N LEU A 96 7.44 -6.21 -7.18
CA LEU A 96 6.49 -7.25 -7.57
C LEU A 96 5.73 -7.71 -6.34
N ALA A 97 4.41 -7.82 -6.47
CA ALA A 97 3.55 -8.34 -5.41
C ALA A 97 2.72 -9.53 -5.91
N GLY A 98 2.38 -10.43 -5.00
CA GLY A 98 1.50 -11.58 -5.23
C GLY A 98 2.23 -12.87 -5.60
N ARG A 99 1.54 -14.00 -5.54
CA ARG A 99 2.14 -15.35 -5.69
C ARG A 99 2.95 -15.53 -6.98
N ALA A 100 2.46 -14.98 -8.09
CA ALA A 100 3.14 -15.06 -9.39
C ALA A 100 4.49 -14.31 -9.44
N ALA A 101 4.76 -13.39 -8.49
CA ALA A 101 6.01 -12.65 -8.44
C ALA A 101 7.21 -13.58 -8.22
N ALA A 102 7.08 -14.61 -7.38
CA ALA A 102 8.14 -15.57 -7.11
C ALA A 102 8.56 -16.35 -8.38
N GLU A 103 7.60 -16.69 -9.24
CA GLU A 103 7.85 -17.38 -10.51
C GLU A 103 8.39 -16.44 -11.58
N ALA A 104 7.87 -15.21 -11.67
CA ALA A 104 8.21 -14.29 -12.74
C ALA A 104 9.53 -13.55 -12.53
N ALA A 105 9.89 -13.24 -11.28
CA ALA A 105 11.07 -12.42 -10.97
C ALA A 105 12.39 -13.00 -11.55
N PRO A 106 12.66 -14.33 -11.46
CA PRO A 106 13.89 -14.92 -12.01
C PRO A 106 14.04 -14.80 -13.54
N PHE A 107 12.93 -14.61 -14.28
CA PHE A 107 12.95 -14.42 -15.74
C PHE A 107 13.22 -12.97 -16.15
N LEU A 108 13.18 -12.03 -15.22
CA LEU A 108 13.59 -10.66 -15.47
C LEU A 108 15.10 -10.62 -15.70
N ARG A 109 15.53 -9.99 -16.80
CA ARG A 109 16.95 -9.83 -17.15
C ARG A 109 17.32 -8.34 -17.19
N ALA A 110 17.38 -7.71 -16.02
CA ALA A 110 17.66 -6.27 -15.91
C ALA A 110 19.00 -6.01 -15.22
N ALA A 111 20.12 -6.05 -15.96
CA ALA A 111 21.46 -5.87 -15.38
C ALA A 111 21.65 -4.52 -14.64
N GLY A 112 20.86 -3.49 -15.00
CA GLY A 112 20.86 -2.19 -14.33
C GLY A 112 20.04 -2.11 -13.04
N LEU A 113 19.38 -3.21 -12.61
CA LEU A 113 18.51 -3.23 -11.45
C LEU A 113 19.30 -2.99 -10.16
N ARG A 114 18.83 -2.04 -9.35
CA ARG A 114 19.46 -1.62 -8.09
C ARG A 114 18.57 -1.89 -6.88
N SER A 115 17.25 -1.81 -7.02
CA SER A 115 16.30 -2.08 -5.95
C SER A 115 15.29 -3.13 -6.43
N LEU A 116 15.21 -4.24 -5.70
CA LEU A 116 14.23 -5.30 -5.92
C LEU A 116 13.42 -5.51 -4.64
N ARG A 117 12.10 -5.37 -4.74
CA ARG A 117 11.17 -5.65 -3.64
C ARG A 117 10.14 -6.67 -4.07
N LEU A 118 9.99 -7.72 -3.28
CA LEU A 118 9.10 -8.85 -3.54
C LEU A 118 8.18 -9.06 -2.33
N SER A 119 6.86 -9.12 -2.56
CA SER A 119 5.86 -9.45 -1.54
C SER A 119 4.91 -10.54 -2.03
N GLY A 120 4.29 -11.30 -1.13
CA GLY A 120 3.43 -12.44 -1.49
C GLY A 120 4.19 -13.62 -2.11
N CYS A 121 5.50 -13.72 -1.87
CA CYS A 121 6.42 -14.67 -2.52
C CYS A 121 6.70 -15.92 -1.67
N ARG A 122 5.68 -16.49 -1.01
CA ARG A 122 5.83 -17.67 -0.12
C ARG A 122 6.40 -18.91 -0.81
N ASP A 123 6.20 -19.01 -2.12
CA ASP A 123 6.67 -20.14 -2.94
C ASP A 123 8.09 -19.95 -3.49
N LEU A 124 8.77 -18.83 -3.18
CA LEU A 124 10.14 -18.56 -3.63
C LEU A 124 11.11 -19.58 -3.01
N THR A 125 12.00 -20.13 -3.83
CA THR A 125 12.97 -21.16 -3.43
C THR A 125 14.40 -20.65 -3.49
N ASP A 126 15.33 -21.36 -2.86
CA ASP A 126 16.76 -21.06 -2.88
C ASP A 126 17.30 -20.91 -4.30
N ALA A 127 16.95 -21.84 -5.19
CA ALA A 127 17.36 -21.79 -6.58
C ALA A 127 16.83 -20.54 -7.29
N ALA A 128 15.59 -20.15 -7.05
CA ALA A 128 15.00 -18.94 -7.64
C ALA A 128 15.71 -17.67 -7.13
N LEU A 129 15.99 -17.60 -5.83
CA LEU A 129 16.70 -16.46 -5.24
C LEU A 129 18.17 -16.39 -5.68
N ALA A 130 18.85 -17.52 -5.82
CA ALA A 130 20.20 -17.60 -6.36
C ALA A 130 20.25 -17.13 -7.83
N VAL A 131 19.32 -17.57 -8.67
CA VAL A 131 19.19 -17.10 -10.06
C VAL A 131 18.91 -15.60 -10.11
N LEU A 132 18.03 -15.10 -9.24
CA LEU A 132 17.75 -13.68 -9.11
C LEU A 132 19.02 -12.89 -8.78
N ALA A 133 19.77 -13.32 -7.77
CA ALA A 133 21.01 -12.66 -7.37
C ALA A 133 22.06 -12.68 -8.50
N ALA A 134 22.29 -13.85 -9.11
CA ALA A 134 23.27 -14.03 -10.18
C ALA A 134 22.98 -13.17 -11.42
N ARG A 135 21.69 -12.96 -11.75
CA ARG A 135 21.29 -12.11 -12.88
C ARG A 135 21.39 -10.60 -12.59
N HIS A 136 21.42 -10.21 -11.32
CA HIS A 136 21.29 -8.83 -10.89
C HIS A 136 22.41 -8.41 -9.93
N GLY A 137 23.68 -8.66 -10.29
CA GLY A 137 24.82 -8.31 -9.44
C GLY A 137 25.03 -6.82 -9.16
N GLY A 138 24.25 -5.94 -9.82
CA GLY A 138 24.17 -4.51 -9.52
C GLY A 138 23.24 -4.13 -8.36
N LEU A 139 22.57 -5.10 -7.73
CA LEU A 139 21.62 -4.87 -6.64
C LEU A 139 22.27 -4.14 -5.46
N ALA A 140 21.59 -3.09 -5.02
CA ALA A 140 21.90 -2.31 -3.83
C ALA A 140 20.84 -2.53 -2.73
N GLU A 141 19.60 -2.81 -3.08
CA GLU A 141 18.51 -3.09 -2.14
C GLU A 141 17.78 -4.37 -2.55
N LEU A 142 17.65 -5.30 -1.61
CA LEU A 142 16.86 -6.52 -1.77
C LEU A 142 15.93 -6.69 -0.58
N HIS A 143 14.63 -6.52 -0.82
CA HIS A 143 13.60 -6.72 0.20
C HIS A 143 12.65 -7.85 -0.22
N ILE A 144 12.46 -8.86 0.63
CA ILE A 144 11.51 -9.94 0.40
C ILE A 144 10.69 -10.14 1.67
N GLY A 145 9.39 -9.88 1.60
CA GLY A 145 8.48 -9.93 2.74
C GLY A 145 7.22 -9.07 2.53
N PRO A 146 6.29 -9.04 3.50
CA PRO A 146 6.40 -9.55 4.87
C PRO A 146 6.07 -11.04 5.02
N ASP A 147 5.57 -11.70 3.97
CA ASP A 147 5.21 -13.11 4.02
C ASP A 147 6.41 -14.02 4.41
N PRO A 148 6.16 -15.13 5.13
CA PRO A 148 7.22 -16.05 5.53
C PRO A 148 7.86 -16.74 4.32
N LEU A 149 9.19 -16.88 4.39
CA LEU A 149 10.04 -17.47 3.36
C LEU A 149 10.52 -18.86 3.78
N ASP A 150 9.57 -19.75 4.07
CA ASP A 150 9.82 -21.09 4.60
C ASP A 150 10.67 -21.99 3.70
N ARG A 151 10.83 -21.62 2.42
CA ARG A 151 11.60 -22.38 1.42
C ARG A 151 12.94 -21.71 1.07
N ILE A 152 13.31 -20.69 1.82
CA ILE A 152 14.60 -20.01 1.70
C ILE A 152 15.47 -20.39 2.89
N SER A 153 16.65 -20.94 2.60
CA SER A 153 17.68 -21.30 3.56
C SER A 153 18.84 -20.30 3.54
N SER A 154 19.78 -20.51 4.46
CA SER A 154 21.06 -19.79 4.47
C SER A 154 21.90 -19.96 3.20
N ASP A 155 21.72 -21.03 2.41
CA ASP A 155 22.48 -21.20 1.16
C ASP A 155 22.08 -20.19 0.08
N ALA A 156 20.82 -19.77 0.07
CA ALA A 156 20.39 -18.67 -0.79
C ALA A 156 20.95 -17.33 -0.34
N LEU A 157 21.09 -17.09 0.98
CA LEU A 157 21.77 -15.90 1.49
C LEU A 157 23.22 -15.84 1.05
N ARG A 158 23.93 -16.97 1.09
CA ARG A 158 25.31 -17.08 0.58
C ARG A 158 25.37 -16.77 -0.91
N SER A 159 24.42 -17.28 -1.69
CA SER A 159 24.31 -16.95 -3.12
C SER A 159 24.08 -15.46 -3.36
N VAL A 160 23.22 -14.81 -2.55
CA VAL A 160 23.00 -13.36 -2.59
C VAL A 160 24.29 -12.61 -2.25
N ALA A 161 24.99 -13.01 -1.20
CA ALA A 161 26.24 -12.38 -0.78
C ALA A 161 27.30 -12.43 -1.89
N LEU A 162 27.50 -13.60 -2.49
CA LEU A 162 28.49 -13.82 -3.55
C LEU A 162 28.16 -13.05 -4.84
N CYS A 163 26.88 -12.97 -5.21
CA CYS A 163 26.46 -12.37 -6.48
C CYS A 163 26.23 -10.85 -6.40
N CYS A 164 25.94 -10.28 -5.22
CA CYS A 164 25.52 -8.88 -5.07
C CYS A 164 26.50 -8.06 -4.21
N PRO A 165 27.73 -7.76 -4.68
CA PRO A 165 28.74 -7.07 -3.87
C PRO A 165 28.43 -5.59 -3.59
N ARG A 166 27.44 -5.01 -4.28
CA ARG A 166 27.00 -3.62 -4.10
C ARG A 166 25.83 -3.49 -3.12
N LEU A 167 25.44 -4.58 -2.46
CA LEU A 167 24.31 -4.60 -1.55
C LEU A 167 24.53 -3.63 -0.38
N ARG A 168 23.53 -2.80 -0.14
CA ARG A 168 23.48 -1.76 0.89
C ARG A 168 22.38 -2.01 1.89
N CYS A 169 21.27 -2.58 1.42
CA CYS A 169 20.10 -2.92 2.23
C CYS A 169 19.63 -4.34 1.90
N LEU A 170 19.54 -5.18 2.93
CA LEU A 170 18.98 -6.54 2.85
C LEU A 170 17.89 -6.70 3.90
N ARG A 171 16.65 -6.97 3.48
CA ARG A 171 15.53 -7.16 4.40
C ARG A 171 14.74 -8.40 4.02
N LEU A 172 14.76 -9.41 4.88
CA LEU A 172 14.09 -10.69 4.65
C LEU A 172 13.21 -11.04 5.85
N SER A 173 12.08 -11.68 5.57
CA SER A 173 11.09 -12.05 6.60
C SER A 173 10.82 -13.55 6.60
N GLY A 174 10.71 -14.13 7.79
CA GLY A 174 10.32 -15.53 8.00
C GLY A 174 11.30 -16.55 7.42
N LEU A 175 12.60 -16.32 7.57
CA LEU A 175 13.59 -17.36 7.27
C LEU A 175 13.61 -18.39 8.40
N ARG A 176 13.80 -19.67 8.04
CA ARG A 176 13.93 -20.74 9.02
C ARG A 176 15.24 -20.63 9.79
N GLU A 177 16.35 -20.38 9.10
CA GLU A 177 17.65 -20.22 9.72
C GLU A 177 18.55 -19.22 9.02
N VAL A 178 19.28 -18.44 9.81
CA VAL A 178 20.35 -17.55 9.39
C VAL A 178 21.63 -17.96 10.11
N THR A 179 22.47 -18.70 9.41
CA THR A 179 23.71 -19.32 9.94
C THR A 179 24.89 -18.36 9.98
N ALA A 180 25.88 -18.66 10.84
CA ALA A 180 27.14 -17.91 10.92
C ALA A 180 27.86 -17.82 9.57
N ASP A 181 27.92 -18.92 8.80
CA ASP A 181 28.61 -18.96 7.50
C ASP A 181 27.97 -18.00 6.49
N ALA A 182 26.63 -17.94 6.44
CA ALA A 182 25.92 -17.00 5.59
C ALA A 182 26.18 -15.54 5.97
N LEU A 183 26.21 -15.23 7.27
CA LEU A 183 26.53 -13.90 7.78
C LEU A 183 28.01 -13.53 7.52
N ALA A 184 28.93 -14.49 7.63
CA ALA A 184 30.34 -14.30 7.30
C ALA A 184 30.54 -14.04 5.80
N ASP A 185 29.81 -14.73 4.92
CA ASP A 185 29.82 -14.48 3.49
C ASP A 185 29.26 -13.09 3.15
N LEU A 186 28.18 -12.66 3.81
CA LEU A 186 27.67 -11.29 3.70
C LEU A 186 28.72 -10.26 4.14
N ALA A 187 29.40 -10.48 5.27
CA ALA A 187 30.45 -9.58 5.75
C ALA A 187 31.64 -9.50 4.79
N ARG A 188 32.02 -10.63 4.17
CA ARG A 188 33.15 -10.71 3.24
C ARG A 188 32.85 -10.10 1.88
N HIS A 189 31.65 -10.33 1.35
CA HIS A 189 31.32 -10.02 -0.04
C HIS A 189 30.46 -8.76 -0.22
N CYS A 190 29.77 -8.29 0.84
CA CYS A 190 28.92 -7.10 0.79
C CYS A 190 29.40 -5.98 1.77
N PRO A 191 30.59 -5.38 1.56
CA PRO A 191 31.17 -4.40 2.48
C PRO A 191 30.41 -3.07 2.57
N LEU A 192 29.43 -2.85 1.69
CA LEU A 192 28.57 -1.66 1.68
C LEU A 192 27.26 -1.85 2.44
N LEU A 193 27.01 -3.06 2.97
CA LEU A 193 25.78 -3.42 3.65
C LEU A 193 25.69 -2.68 4.98
N HIS A 194 24.72 -1.77 5.09
CA HIS A 194 24.55 -0.95 6.28
C HIS A 194 23.13 -1.02 6.86
N ASP A 195 22.16 -1.48 6.09
CA ASP A 195 20.79 -1.73 6.53
C ASP A 195 20.50 -3.22 6.44
N LEU A 196 20.31 -3.88 7.58
CA LEU A 196 20.00 -5.31 7.64
C LEU A 196 18.76 -5.56 8.49
N ALA A 197 17.82 -6.33 7.96
CA ALA A 197 16.65 -6.77 8.70
C ALA A 197 16.39 -8.26 8.45
N PHE A 198 16.36 -9.03 9.54
CA PHE A 198 15.88 -10.40 9.57
C PHE A 198 14.66 -10.44 10.48
N ILE A 199 13.48 -10.40 9.88
CA ILE A 199 12.20 -10.27 10.59
C ILE A 199 11.56 -11.64 10.75
N ASP A 200 10.99 -11.93 11.92
CA ASP A 200 10.32 -13.20 12.26
C ASP A 200 11.14 -14.45 11.86
N CYS A 201 12.46 -14.39 11.96
CA CYS A 201 13.32 -15.53 11.65
C CYS A 201 13.39 -16.46 12.86
N LEU A 202 13.32 -17.78 12.65
CA LEU A 202 13.21 -18.75 13.75
C LEU A 202 14.54 -18.96 14.48
N VAL A 203 15.63 -19.09 13.72
CA VAL A 203 16.99 -19.29 14.23
C VAL A 203 17.92 -18.27 13.59
N LEU A 204 18.68 -17.54 14.42
CA LEU A 204 19.60 -16.49 14.00
C LEU A 204 20.90 -16.63 14.78
N ASP A 205 22.04 -16.69 14.08
CA ASP A 205 23.35 -16.64 14.73
C ASP A 205 23.70 -15.20 15.14
N GLU A 206 23.45 -14.87 16.41
CA GLU A 206 23.57 -13.52 16.93
C GLU A 206 25.02 -13.04 17.09
N PRO A 207 25.98 -13.90 17.50
CA PRO A 207 27.39 -13.55 17.51
C PRO A 207 27.93 -13.20 16.11
N ALA A 208 27.56 -13.96 15.07
CA ALA A 208 28.06 -13.73 13.72
C ALA A 208 27.59 -12.39 13.11
N LEU A 209 26.46 -11.85 13.54
CA LEU A 209 26.02 -10.49 13.16
C LEU A 209 27.04 -9.40 13.55
N ALA A 210 27.83 -9.63 14.60
CA ALA A 210 28.88 -8.69 15.00
C ALA A 210 30.03 -8.58 13.97
N GLY A 211 30.17 -9.55 13.07
CA GLY A 211 31.14 -9.51 11.96
C GLY A 211 30.79 -8.49 10.87
N LEU A 212 29.55 -8.00 10.82
CA LEU A 212 29.08 -7.04 9.83
C LEU A 212 29.36 -5.60 10.29
N THR A 213 30.64 -5.21 10.29
CA THR A 213 31.11 -3.95 10.87
C THR A 213 30.58 -2.68 10.20
N SER A 214 30.08 -2.77 8.96
CA SER A 214 29.48 -1.67 8.20
C SER A 214 28.03 -1.35 8.58
N LEU A 215 27.40 -2.15 9.44
CA LEU A 215 26.00 -1.97 9.83
C LEU A 215 25.76 -0.63 10.54
N ARG A 216 24.74 0.07 10.08
CA ARG A 216 24.17 1.27 10.72
C ARG A 216 22.76 1.03 11.25
N PHE A 217 22.01 0.13 10.62
CA PHE A 217 20.70 -0.30 11.07
C PHE A 217 20.62 -1.83 11.09
N LEU A 218 20.17 -2.36 12.22
CA LEU A 218 19.88 -3.78 12.41
C LEU A 218 18.45 -3.93 12.94
N SER A 219 17.64 -4.77 12.30
CA SER A 219 16.36 -5.22 12.85
C SER A 219 16.32 -6.74 12.95
N VAL A 220 15.93 -7.21 14.13
CA VAL A 220 15.69 -8.62 14.44
C VAL A 220 14.26 -8.82 14.96
N ALA A 221 13.36 -7.94 14.53
CA ALA A 221 12.00 -7.88 15.07
C ALA A 221 11.26 -9.21 14.87
N GLY A 222 10.59 -9.70 15.92
CA GLY A 222 9.85 -10.97 15.90
C GLY A 222 10.72 -12.23 16.05
N CYS A 223 12.04 -12.12 16.15
CA CYS A 223 12.93 -13.26 16.41
C CYS A 223 12.94 -13.58 17.92
N GLN A 224 12.30 -14.69 18.32
CA GLN A 224 12.05 -15.00 19.75
C GLN A 224 13.13 -15.84 20.44
N ASN A 225 14.11 -16.38 19.72
CA ASN A 225 15.12 -17.30 20.29
C ASN A 225 16.50 -16.64 20.41
N ILE A 226 16.54 -15.33 20.67
CA ILE A 226 17.77 -14.56 20.72
C ILE A 226 18.46 -14.73 22.07
N LYS A 227 19.72 -15.15 22.07
CA LYS A 227 20.56 -15.17 23.27
C LYS A 227 21.03 -13.75 23.62
N TRP A 228 20.15 -12.98 24.26
CA TRP A 228 20.34 -11.56 24.52
C TRP A 228 21.59 -11.19 25.32
N ALA A 229 22.07 -12.07 26.21
CA ALA A 229 23.30 -11.83 26.97
C ALA A 229 24.52 -11.66 26.04
N THR A 230 24.71 -12.60 25.12
CA THR A 230 25.78 -12.60 24.11
C THR A 230 25.51 -11.59 22.99
N ALA A 231 24.27 -11.48 22.53
CA ALA A 231 23.90 -10.57 21.46
C ALA A 231 24.16 -9.11 21.86
N SER A 232 23.64 -8.65 23.00
CA SER A 232 23.84 -7.27 23.45
C SER A 232 25.30 -6.94 23.80
N ALA A 233 26.09 -7.91 24.27
CA ALA A 233 27.52 -7.72 24.49
C ALA A 233 28.28 -7.50 23.17
N SER A 234 27.96 -8.30 22.16
CA SER A 234 28.63 -8.26 20.85
C SER A 234 28.18 -7.04 20.02
N TRP A 235 26.87 -6.78 19.95
CA TRP A 235 26.32 -5.70 19.14
C TRP A 235 26.60 -4.31 19.73
N ALA A 236 26.84 -4.20 21.04
CA ALA A 236 27.31 -2.96 21.64
C ALA A 236 28.68 -2.52 21.11
N GLN A 237 29.50 -3.44 20.60
CA GLN A 237 30.82 -3.16 20.04
C GLN A 237 30.80 -2.81 18.55
N LEU A 238 29.63 -2.85 17.89
CA LEU A 238 29.54 -2.54 16.46
C LEU A 238 29.90 -1.06 16.20
N PRO A 239 30.89 -0.79 15.35
CA PRO A 239 31.53 0.53 15.27
C PRO A 239 30.67 1.59 14.57
N SER A 240 29.58 1.19 13.90
CA SER A 240 28.72 2.09 13.12
C SER A 240 27.23 1.94 13.41
N LEU A 241 26.84 1.02 14.30
CA LEU A 241 25.44 0.71 14.55
C LEU A 241 24.74 1.89 15.22
N THR A 242 23.80 2.50 14.50
CA THR A 242 23.12 3.74 14.90
C THR A 242 21.69 3.47 15.37
N ALA A 243 21.00 2.53 14.73
CA ALA A 243 19.63 2.15 15.08
C ALA A 243 19.49 0.63 15.20
N LEU A 244 18.80 0.18 16.24
CA LEU A 244 18.53 -1.22 16.52
C LEU A 244 17.03 -1.41 16.75
N ASP A 245 16.44 -2.38 16.08
CA ASP A 245 15.04 -2.78 16.27
C ASP A 245 14.97 -4.22 16.79
N VAL A 246 14.47 -4.34 18.01
CA VAL A 246 14.25 -5.59 18.77
C VAL A 246 12.77 -5.78 19.10
N SER A 247 11.88 -5.10 18.37
CA SER A 247 10.43 -5.17 18.62
C SER A 247 9.91 -6.60 18.50
N ARG A 248 8.92 -6.98 19.33
CA ARG A 248 8.32 -8.33 19.37
C ARG A 248 9.33 -9.45 19.66
N THR A 249 10.34 -9.17 20.48
CA THR A 249 11.30 -10.19 20.96
C THR A 249 11.22 -10.34 22.47
N ASP A 250 11.95 -11.31 23.02
CA ASP A 250 12.10 -11.59 24.45
C ASP A 250 13.26 -10.82 25.11
N VAL A 251 13.65 -9.67 24.53
CA VAL A 251 14.76 -8.85 25.03
C VAL A 251 14.56 -8.43 26.49
N SER A 252 15.59 -8.62 27.31
CA SER A 252 15.53 -8.27 28.74
C SER A 252 15.95 -6.82 29.01
N PRO A 253 15.45 -6.19 30.10
CA PRO A 253 15.89 -4.87 30.55
C PRO A 253 17.42 -4.76 30.73
N GLY A 254 18.06 -5.83 31.19
CA GLY A 254 19.51 -5.91 31.34
C GLY A 254 20.26 -5.86 30.01
N ALA A 255 19.72 -6.49 28.96
CA ALA A 255 20.30 -6.43 27.62
C ALA A 255 20.21 -5.02 27.01
N VAL A 256 19.06 -4.37 27.15
CA VAL A 256 18.88 -2.97 26.74
C VAL A 256 19.82 -2.04 27.51
N SER A 257 19.91 -2.20 28.83
CA SER A 257 20.83 -1.41 29.68
C SER A 257 22.30 -1.59 29.29
N ARG A 258 22.70 -2.81 28.88
CA ARG A 258 24.04 -3.09 28.37
C ARG A 258 24.32 -2.33 27.08
N LEU A 259 23.39 -2.37 26.12
CA LEU A 259 23.48 -1.61 24.85
C LEU A 259 23.57 -0.10 25.10
N ILE A 260 22.77 0.42 26.04
CA ILE A 260 22.80 1.83 26.46
C ILE A 260 24.16 2.19 27.09
N SER A 261 24.76 1.30 27.87
CA SER A 261 25.97 1.62 28.61
C SER A 261 27.24 1.47 27.79
N HIS A 262 27.32 0.49 26.88
CA HIS A 262 28.55 0.11 26.20
C HIS A 262 28.65 0.57 24.74
N SER A 263 27.53 0.78 24.05
CA SER A 263 27.60 1.29 22.67
C SER A 263 27.93 2.78 22.65
N THR A 264 28.82 3.21 21.78
CA THR A 264 29.16 4.62 21.58
C THR A 264 28.46 5.25 20.37
N THR A 265 27.88 4.41 19.50
CA THR A 265 27.31 4.79 18.21
C THR A 265 25.80 4.70 18.16
N LEU A 266 25.18 3.81 18.96
CA LEU A 266 23.74 3.65 19.01
C LEU A 266 23.07 4.95 19.44
N ARG A 267 22.01 5.31 18.71
CA ARG A 267 21.16 6.47 18.95
C ARG A 267 19.69 6.09 19.11
N LEU A 268 19.25 5.00 18.49
CA LEU A 268 17.87 4.54 18.52
C LEU A 268 17.81 3.05 18.86
N ILE A 269 16.98 2.69 19.84
CA ILE A 269 16.61 1.32 20.17
C ILE A 269 15.08 1.26 20.17
N CYS A 270 14.50 0.52 19.22
CA CYS A 270 13.06 0.25 19.19
C CYS A 270 12.77 -1.13 19.77
N ALA A 271 11.92 -1.19 20.77
CA ALA A 271 11.54 -2.40 21.50
C ALA A 271 10.02 -2.42 21.72
N LEU A 272 9.27 -2.32 20.62
CA LEU A 272 7.81 -2.26 20.65
C LEU A 272 7.22 -3.65 20.87
N ASN A 273 6.23 -3.77 21.76
CA ASN A 273 5.56 -5.02 22.09
C ASN A 273 6.54 -6.07 22.63
N CYS A 274 7.39 -5.66 23.58
CA CYS A 274 8.36 -6.49 24.28
C CYS A 274 7.94 -6.62 25.75
N ALA A 275 7.23 -7.70 26.09
CA ALA A 275 6.54 -7.86 27.37
C ALA A 275 7.42 -7.57 28.61
N SER A 276 8.63 -8.12 28.66
CA SER A 276 9.54 -7.93 29.80
C SER A 276 9.96 -6.47 30.01
N LEU A 277 10.11 -5.69 28.94
CA LEU A 277 10.47 -4.27 29.03
C LEU A 277 9.26 -3.41 29.41
N GLU A 278 8.10 -3.74 28.87
CA GLU A 278 6.85 -3.03 29.12
C GLU A 278 6.37 -3.24 30.56
N GLU A 279 6.58 -4.44 31.11
CA GLU A 279 6.38 -4.73 32.53
C GLU A 279 7.35 -3.93 33.41
N GLU A 280 8.66 -3.94 33.11
CA GLU A 280 9.66 -3.16 33.86
C GLU A 280 9.32 -1.67 33.88
N GLU A 281 8.89 -1.12 32.74
CA GLU A 281 8.51 0.28 32.61
C GLU A 281 7.20 0.60 33.36
N ALA A 282 6.25 -0.33 33.40
CA ALA A 282 5.03 -0.18 34.21
C ALA A 282 5.35 -0.09 35.72
N HIS A 283 6.36 -0.83 36.19
CA HIS A 283 6.81 -0.78 37.58
C HIS A 283 7.71 0.43 37.87
N SER A 284 8.53 0.83 36.89
CA SER A 284 9.46 1.96 36.98
C SER A 284 9.34 2.83 35.73
N PRO A 285 8.49 3.87 35.73
CA PRO A 285 8.32 4.76 34.58
C PRO A 285 9.60 5.51 34.18
N ALA A 286 10.58 5.58 35.09
CA ALA A 286 11.90 6.14 34.84
C ALA A 286 12.92 5.12 34.30
N ALA A 287 12.52 3.86 34.09
CA ALA A 287 13.36 2.84 33.46
C ALA A 287 13.90 3.39 32.14
N PHE A 288 15.20 3.28 31.89
CA PHE A 288 15.86 3.82 30.70
C PHE A 288 15.77 5.35 30.49
N ALA A 289 15.33 6.15 31.48
CA ALA A 289 15.31 7.61 31.37
C ALA A 289 16.74 8.21 31.30
N ASN A 290 17.71 7.58 31.96
CA ASN A 290 19.13 7.92 31.84
C ASN A 290 19.78 7.12 30.69
N SER A 291 19.34 7.38 29.48
CA SER A 291 19.80 6.68 28.27
C SER A 291 21.10 7.23 27.68
N ARG A 292 21.79 8.14 28.38
CA ARG A 292 23.01 8.82 27.90
C ARG A 292 22.85 9.43 26.50
N GLY A 293 21.68 10.00 26.21
CA GLY A 293 21.37 10.61 24.91
C GLY A 293 20.92 9.63 23.82
N LYS A 294 20.57 8.38 24.19
CA LYS A 294 20.00 7.38 23.28
C LYS A 294 18.47 7.36 23.38
N LEU A 295 17.79 7.21 22.26
CA LEU A 295 16.35 7.08 22.22
C LEU A 295 15.95 5.60 22.39
N VAL A 296 15.21 5.28 23.45
CA VAL A 296 14.65 3.93 23.67
C VAL A 296 13.13 4.00 23.55
N LEU A 297 12.59 3.34 22.54
CA LEU A 297 11.18 3.39 22.19
C LEU A 297 10.46 2.09 22.56
N THR A 298 9.47 2.21 23.44
CA THR A 298 8.53 1.14 23.83
C THR A 298 7.12 1.54 23.42
N ILE A 299 6.15 0.61 23.51
CA ILE A 299 4.76 0.92 23.14
C ILE A 299 4.06 1.84 24.16
N ASN A 300 4.49 1.77 25.42
CA ASN A 300 3.90 2.53 26.53
C ASN A 300 4.32 4.00 26.53
N ARG A 301 5.48 4.32 25.93
CA ARG A 301 5.87 5.72 25.74
C ARG A 301 5.04 6.36 24.64
N THR A 302 4.54 7.56 24.90
CA THR A 302 3.93 8.35 23.83
C THR A 302 5.01 8.67 22.80
N ILE A 303 5.02 7.94 21.68
CA ILE A 303 6.05 7.98 20.64
C ILE A 303 6.25 9.42 20.17
N SER A 304 5.15 10.17 20.04
CA SER A 304 5.17 11.56 19.60
C SER A 304 5.72 12.54 20.66
N LYS A 305 5.33 12.41 21.94
CA LYS A 305 5.90 13.24 23.04
C LYS A 305 7.35 12.92 23.31
N TYR A 306 7.74 11.67 23.12
CA TYR A 306 9.09 11.18 23.39
C TYR A 306 10.05 11.59 22.27
N ILE A 307 9.60 11.53 21.02
CA ILE A 307 10.30 12.17 19.91
C ILE A 307 10.36 13.69 20.14
N ALA A 308 9.31 14.38 20.60
CA ALA A 308 9.38 15.83 20.84
C ALA A 308 10.29 16.23 22.02
N ALA A 309 10.32 15.46 23.11
CA ALA A 309 11.12 15.74 24.31
C ALA A 309 12.61 15.41 24.13
N ASP A 310 12.94 14.28 23.49
CA ASP A 310 14.31 13.80 23.30
C ASP A 310 14.86 14.09 21.88
N ALA A 311 14.10 14.72 20.97
CA ALA A 311 14.64 15.21 19.68
C ALA A 311 15.29 16.58 19.77
N ALA A 312 15.31 17.27 20.90
CA ALA A 312 16.08 18.53 21.03
C ALA A 312 17.57 18.39 20.59
N PRO A 313 18.29 17.26 20.80
CA PRO A 313 19.61 17.03 20.23
C PRO A 313 19.60 16.67 18.73
N LEU A 314 18.48 16.14 18.20
CA LEU A 314 18.31 15.79 16.78
C LEU A 314 17.90 17.02 15.93
N CYS A 315 17.13 17.94 16.53
CA CYS A 315 16.53 19.16 15.99
C CYS A 315 16.49 20.25 17.11
N PRO A 316 17.57 21.02 17.32
CA PRO A 316 17.73 21.94 18.45
C PRO A 316 16.99 23.29 18.33
N ASP A 317 16.23 23.53 17.25
CA ASP A 317 15.72 24.88 16.94
C ASP A 317 14.24 25.13 17.24
N THR A 318 13.47 24.20 17.82
CA THR A 318 12.02 24.42 17.95
C THR A 318 11.38 23.81 19.20
N ALA A 319 10.42 24.55 19.77
CA ALA A 319 9.44 24.05 20.73
C ALA A 319 8.33 23.33 19.94
N VAL A 320 8.41 22.00 19.85
CA VAL A 320 7.63 21.22 18.88
C VAL A 320 6.39 20.60 19.51
N LYS A 321 5.23 20.72 18.85
CA LYS A 321 4.04 19.88 19.12
C LYS A 321 4.22 18.52 18.46
N ASP A 322 3.83 17.44 19.15
CA ASP A 322 3.90 16.01 18.78
C ASP A 322 3.85 15.62 17.29
N THR A 323 2.98 16.21 16.48
CA THR A 323 2.82 15.91 15.04
C THR A 323 3.81 16.62 14.11
N VAL A 324 4.48 17.66 14.61
CA VAL A 324 5.36 18.55 13.82
C VAL A 324 6.77 17.95 13.67
N VAL A 325 7.20 17.04 14.55
CA VAL A 325 8.60 16.54 14.51
C VAL A 325 8.90 15.74 13.25
N PHE A 326 8.00 14.86 12.81
CA PHE A 326 8.19 14.11 11.57
C PHE A 326 8.17 15.03 10.35
N ASP A 327 7.22 15.97 10.29
CA ASP A 327 7.09 16.90 9.16
C ASP A 327 8.27 17.88 9.07
N GLU A 328 8.83 18.31 10.20
CA GLU A 328 10.01 19.18 10.28
C GLU A 328 11.31 18.42 9.96
N CYS A 329 11.48 17.21 10.48
CA CYS A 329 12.64 16.36 10.16
C CYS A 329 12.67 15.97 8.67
N ARG A 330 11.49 15.78 8.03
CA ARG A 330 11.38 15.56 6.58
C ARG A 330 11.78 16.80 5.79
N SER A 331 11.50 17.99 6.31
CA SER A 331 11.74 19.28 5.64
C SER A 331 13.18 19.79 5.77
N SER A 332 13.92 19.37 6.81
CA SER A 332 15.33 19.76 7.09
C SER A 332 16.38 19.16 6.13
N SER A 333 15.97 18.75 4.93
CA SER A 333 16.73 17.99 3.93
C SER A 333 18.01 18.65 3.37
N GLY A 334 18.39 19.84 3.85
CA GLY A 334 19.56 20.58 3.37
C GLY A 334 20.82 20.52 4.24
N LYS A 335 20.75 20.15 5.53
CA LYS A 335 21.91 20.35 6.45
C LYS A 335 22.31 19.18 7.37
N ARG A 336 21.51 18.10 7.52
CA ARG A 336 21.85 16.98 8.44
C ARG A 336 21.43 15.59 7.92
N ASN A 337 22.25 14.98 7.06
CA ASN A 337 21.98 13.68 6.44
C ASN A 337 21.70 12.53 7.44
N GLY A 338 22.22 12.59 8.66
CA GLY A 338 22.05 11.52 9.67
C GLY A 338 20.65 11.46 10.30
N VAL A 339 19.99 12.61 10.51
CA VAL A 339 18.66 12.66 11.16
C VAL A 339 17.58 12.15 10.22
N SER A 340 17.67 12.51 8.93
CA SER A 340 16.76 12.03 7.90
C SER A 340 16.79 10.50 7.76
N GLN A 341 17.98 9.88 7.83
CA GLN A 341 18.11 8.42 7.77
C GLN A 341 17.52 7.74 9.03
N LEU A 342 17.74 8.29 10.22
CA LEU A 342 17.13 7.78 11.46
C LEU A 342 15.60 7.78 11.40
N ILE A 343 14.99 8.88 10.92
CA ILE A 343 13.54 8.98 10.74
C ILE A 343 13.04 7.95 9.71
N THR A 344 13.80 7.75 8.63
CA THR A 344 13.46 6.72 7.62
C THR A 344 13.41 5.33 8.25
N TRP A 345 14.37 4.98 9.10
CA TRP A 345 14.33 3.70 9.83
C TRP A 345 13.19 3.63 10.84
N LEU A 346 12.97 4.70 11.61
CA LEU A 346 11.90 4.77 12.60
C LEU A 346 10.51 4.60 11.97
N GLU A 347 10.23 5.33 10.88
CA GLU A 347 8.98 5.17 10.11
C GLU A 347 8.79 3.73 9.61
N TRP A 348 9.88 3.10 9.17
CA TRP A 348 9.86 1.72 8.71
C TRP A 348 9.54 0.74 9.84
N ILE A 349 10.19 0.87 11.00
CA ILE A 349 9.94 0.05 12.20
C ILE A 349 8.50 0.22 12.67
N LEU A 350 8.05 1.47 12.81
CA LEU A 350 6.71 1.77 13.31
C LEU A 350 5.62 1.22 12.40
N SER A 351 5.73 1.43 11.09
CA SER A 351 4.75 0.89 10.14
C SER A 351 4.71 -0.64 10.12
N GLN A 352 5.83 -1.32 10.34
CA GLN A 352 5.87 -2.78 10.46
C GLN A 352 5.24 -3.27 11.76
N SER A 353 5.61 -2.67 12.89
CA SER A 353 5.10 -3.07 14.19
C SER A 353 3.62 -2.79 14.33
N LEU A 354 3.14 -1.60 13.94
CA LEU A 354 1.72 -1.24 14.01
C LEU A 354 0.84 -2.08 13.09
N LEU A 355 1.37 -2.59 11.98
CA LEU A 355 0.62 -3.52 11.11
C LEU A 355 0.35 -4.87 11.79
N ARG A 356 1.28 -5.32 12.64
CA ARG A 356 1.24 -6.65 13.28
C ARG A 356 0.62 -6.64 14.67
N ILE A 357 0.64 -5.51 15.37
CA ILE A 357 0.04 -5.41 16.72
C ILE A 357 -1.45 -5.77 16.75
N PRO A 358 -2.29 -5.40 15.75
CA PRO A 358 -3.69 -5.83 15.70
C PRO A 358 -3.85 -7.36 15.63
N GLU A 359 -2.91 -8.09 15.02
CA GLU A 359 -2.99 -9.55 14.85
C GLU A 359 -2.83 -10.31 16.17
N SER A 360 -2.09 -9.75 17.14
CA SER A 360 -1.87 -10.36 18.46
C SER A 360 -2.82 -9.87 19.56
N ASN A 361 -3.66 -8.86 19.26
CA ASN A 361 -4.56 -8.13 20.18
C ASN A 361 -4.07 -8.07 21.66
N PRO A 362 -2.88 -7.50 21.93
CA PRO A 362 -2.37 -7.41 23.29
C PRO A 362 -3.35 -6.62 24.19
N HIS A 363 -3.58 -7.11 25.41
CA HIS A 363 -4.43 -6.40 26.38
C HIS A 363 -3.94 -4.96 26.60
N GLY A 364 -4.84 -3.98 26.54
CA GLY A 364 -4.53 -2.56 26.75
C GLY A 364 -4.31 -1.73 25.46
N MET A 365 -4.27 -2.35 24.28
CA MET A 365 -4.04 -1.63 23.02
C MET A 365 -5.14 -0.66 22.61
N ASN A 366 -6.38 -0.86 23.06
CA ASN A 366 -7.48 0.07 22.77
C ASN A 366 -7.12 1.51 23.15
N GLN A 367 -6.55 1.70 24.34
CA GLN A 367 -6.17 3.01 24.83
C GLN A 367 -5.01 3.61 24.02
N PHE A 368 -3.99 2.79 23.70
CA PHE A 368 -2.90 3.21 22.82
C PHE A 368 -3.39 3.75 21.47
N TRP A 369 -4.33 3.05 20.83
CA TRP A 369 -4.86 3.45 19.52
C TRP A 369 -5.55 4.81 19.56
N LEU A 370 -6.30 5.07 20.65
CA LEU A 370 -7.01 6.32 20.87
C LEU A 370 -6.07 7.47 21.25
N ASP A 371 -5.08 7.20 22.10
CA ASP A 371 -4.19 8.24 22.64
C ASP A 371 -3.13 8.70 21.62
N GLN A 372 -2.64 7.79 20.77
CA GLN A 372 -1.54 8.10 19.86
C GLN A 372 -1.50 7.30 18.56
N GLY A 373 -2.08 6.09 18.53
CA GLY A 373 -1.95 5.20 17.37
C GLY A 373 -2.55 5.78 16.08
N ALA A 374 -3.73 6.40 16.15
CA ALA A 374 -4.35 7.06 15.00
C ALA A 374 -3.46 8.19 14.43
N ALA A 375 -3.03 9.12 15.28
CA ALA A 375 -2.16 10.24 14.88
C ALA A 375 -0.82 9.74 14.29
N LEU A 376 -0.26 8.68 14.86
CA LEU A 376 0.98 8.08 14.37
C LEU A 376 0.80 7.45 12.98
N LEU A 377 -0.27 6.68 12.77
CA LEU A 377 -0.59 6.10 11.45
C LEU A 377 -0.79 7.18 10.40
N LEU A 378 -1.51 8.27 10.72
CA LEU A 378 -1.66 9.41 9.83
C LEU A 378 -0.32 10.09 9.52
N THR A 379 0.57 10.20 10.51
CA THR A 379 1.93 10.71 10.28
C THR A 379 2.71 9.81 9.32
N LEU A 380 2.57 8.49 9.42
CA LEU A 380 3.22 7.52 8.52
C LEU A 380 2.64 7.53 7.10
N LEU A 381 1.36 7.90 6.90
CA LEU A 381 0.79 8.10 5.57
C LEU A 381 1.50 9.20 4.76
N LYS A 382 2.15 10.16 5.44
CA LYS A 382 2.93 11.23 4.82
C LYS A 382 4.37 10.85 4.49
N SER A 383 4.81 9.62 4.81
CA SER A 383 6.19 9.18 4.59
C SER A 383 6.56 9.21 3.10
N SER A 384 7.83 9.50 2.79
CA SER A 384 8.39 9.36 1.44
C SER A 384 8.60 7.89 1.04
N GLN A 385 8.59 6.97 2.02
CA GLN A 385 8.72 5.55 1.78
C GLN A 385 7.38 4.94 1.39
N GLU A 386 7.30 4.50 0.14
CA GLU A 386 6.09 3.91 -0.41
C GLU A 386 5.54 2.72 0.38
N ASP A 387 6.41 1.88 0.94
CA ASP A 387 6.01 0.73 1.76
C ASP A 387 5.53 1.13 3.16
N VAL A 388 6.06 2.22 3.71
CA VAL A 388 5.55 2.78 4.98
C VAL A 388 4.14 3.31 4.78
N GLN A 389 3.90 4.08 3.72
CA GLN A 389 2.55 4.58 3.39
C GLN A 389 1.56 3.44 3.20
N GLU A 390 1.95 2.39 2.47
CA GLU A 390 1.08 1.25 2.18
C GLU A 390 0.74 0.45 3.43
N ARG A 391 1.73 0.17 4.29
CA ARG A 391 1.49 -0.48 5.57
C ARG A 391 0.59 0.38 6.47
N ALA A 392 0.85 1.69 6.57
CA ALA A 392 0.03 2.59 7.39
C ALA A 392 -1.43 2.67 6.90
N ALA A 393 -1.66 2.73 5.57
CA ALA A 393 -3.01 2.69 5.00
C ALA A 393 -3.69 1.34 5.26
N THR A 394 -2.95 0.23 5.12
CA THR A 394 -3.45 -1.12 5.44
C THR A 394 -3.83 -1.23 6.91
N THR A 395 -2.97 -0.75 7.82
CA THR A 395 -3.25 -0.72 9.26
C THR A 395 -4.48 0.14 9.55
N LEU A 396 -4.63 1.32 8.95
CA LEU A 396 -5.84 2.15 9.12
C LEU A 396 -7.11 1.44 8.62
N ALA A 397 -6.99 0.62 7.58
CA ALA A 397 -8.10 -0.17 7.08
C ALA A 397 -8.51 -1.30 8.02
N THR A 398 -7.57 -1.92 8.72
CA THR A 398 -7.84 -3.08 9.57
C THR A 398 -8.04 -2.72 11.04
N PHE A 399 -7.34 -1.73 11.59
CA PHE A 399 -7.36 -1.44 13.03
C PHE A 399 -8.69 -0.90 13.55
N ALA A 400 -9.56 -0.38 12.67
CA ALA A 400 -10.89 0.07 13.05
C ALA A 400 -11.87 -1.11 13.23
N VAL A 401 -11.57 -2.26 12.62
CA VAL A 401 -12.40 -3.48 12.65
C VAL A 401 -12.02 -4.29 13.89
N ILE A 402 -13.00 -4.53 14.77
CA ILE A 402 -12.81 -5.32 16.01
C ILE A 402 -13.07 -6.82 15.76
N ASP A 403 -13.97 -7.14 14.84
CA ASP A 403 -14.39 -8.51 14.52
C ASP A 403 -14.67 -8.64 13.02
N ASP A 404 -13.93 -9.56 12.37
CA ASP A 404 -14.03 -9.87 10.94
C ASP A 404 -15.40 -10.48 10.58
N GLU A 405 -16.09 -11.13 11.52
CA GLU A 405 -17.38 -11.78 11.26
C GLU A 405 -18.55 -10.79 11.28
N ASN A 406 -18.50 -9.80 12.17
CA ASN A 406 -19.61 -8.88 12.41
C ASN A 406 -19.41 -7.47 11.80
N THR A 407 -18.29 -7.19 11.14
CA THR A 407 -17.94 -5.85 10.63
C THR A 407 -18.06 -4.76 11.70
N ASN A 408 -17.88 -5.12 12.98
CA ASN A 408 -18.08 -4.20 14.08
C ASN A 408 -16.86 -3.28 14.16
N VAL A 409 -17.09 -1.98 13.98
CA VAL A 409 -16.05 -0.97 13.96
C VAL A 409 -16.06 -0.23 15.28
N ASP A 410 -14.89 -0.03 15.90
CA ASP A 410 -14.78 0.79 17.11
C ASP A 410 -15.13 2.25 16.78
N PRO A 411 -16.25 2.79 17.31
CA PRO A 411 -16.65 4.16 17.01
C PRO A 411 -15.61 5.19 17.50
N ALA A 412 -14.93 4.90 18.61
CA ALA A 412 -13.93 5.82 19.16
C ALA A 412 -12.67 5.87 18.28
N ARG A 413 -12.20 4.72 17.76
CA ARG A 413 -11.03 4.68 16.86
C ARG A 413 -11.32 5.36 15.52
N SER A 414 -12.51 5.13 14.97
CA SER A 414 -12.93 5.78 13.72
C SER A 414 -13.09 7.29 13.87
N GLU A 415 -13.64 7.76 15.00
CA GLU A 415 -13.71 9.19 15.32
C GLU A 415 -12.32 9.80 15.56
N ALA A 416 -11.40 9.09 16.21
CA ALA A 416 -10.02 9.57 16.41
C ALA A 416 -9.33 9.84 15.06
N VAL A 417 -9.44 8.94 14.09
CA VAL A 417 -8.89 9.15 12.73
C VAL A 417 -9.51 10.38 12.07
N MET A 418 -10.82 10.58 12.23
CA MET A 418 -11.50 11.73 11.67
C MET A 418 -11.04 13.06 12.30
N LEU A 419 -10.96 13.10 13.64
CA LEU A 419 -10.56 14.29 14.40
C LEU A 419 -9.11 14.71 14.13
N GLU A 420 -8.22 13.73 13.93
CA GLU A 420 -6.81 13.95 13.57
C GLU A 420 -6.61 14.31 12.08
N GLY A 421 -7.68 14.57 11.32
CA GLY A 421 -7.60 14.99 9.92
C GLY A 421 -7.30 13.84 8.94
N GLY A 422 -7.61 12.59 9.30
CA GLY A 422 -7.36 11.42 8.46
C GLY A 422 -8.24 11.32 7.22
N ILE A 423 -9.46 11.85 7.25
CA ILE A 423 -10.39 11.81 6.11
C ILE A 423 -9.82 12.50 4.86
N PRO A 424 -9.39 13.77 4.88
CA PRO A 424 -8.83 14.41 3.69
C PRO A 424 -7.58 13.67 3.18
N MET A 425 -6.73 13.17 4.09
CA MET A 425 -5.53 12.42 3.72
C MET A 425 -5.85 11.12 2.98
N LEU A 426 -6.82 10.34 3.48
CA LEU A 426 -7.27 9.11 2.82
C LEU A 426 -7.93 9.41 1.47
N LEU A 427 -8.69 10.50 1.35
CA LEU A 427 -9.28 10.93 0.08
C LEU A 427 -8.22 11.34 -0.94
N ASP A 428 -7.15 12.01 -0.52
CA ASP A 428 -6.02 12.35 -1.38
C ASP A 428 -5.27 11.09 -1.86
N LEU A 429 -5.07 10.11 -0.97
CA LEU A 429 -4.50 8.81 -1.33
C LEU A 429 -5.41 8.03 -2.28
N ALA A 430 -6.73 8.10 -2.10
CA ALA A 430 -7.70 7.47 -3.00
C ALA A 430 -7.68 8.08 -4.43
N ARG A 431 -7.24 9.34 -4.58
CA ARG A 431 -7.02 9.99 -5.89
C ARG A 431 -5.68 9.64 -6.54
N CYS A 432 -4.76 9.00 -5.82
CA CYS A 432 -3.44 8.71 -6.36
C CYS A 432 -3.48 7.65 -7.48
N SER A 433 -2.51 7.67 -8.38
CA SER A 433 -2.39 6.70 -9.48
C SER A 433 -1.78 5.36 -9.05
N ARG A 434 -1.36 5.22 -7.79
CA ARG A 434 -0.79 3.99 -7.25
C ARG A 434 -1.93 3.08 -6.81
N GLU A 435 -2.23 2.08 -7.63
CA GLU A 435 -3.37 1.20 -7.40
C GLU A 435 -3.37 0.49 -6.03
N SER A 436 -2.21 0.22 -5.42
CA SER A 436 -2.11 -0.38 -4.07
C SER A 436 -2.60 0.57 -2.99
N LEU A 437 -2.02 1.77 -2.91
CA LEU A 437 -2.49 2.81 -1.99
C LEU A 437 -3.93 3.22 -2.25
N GLN A 438 -4.32 3.30 -3.51
CA GLN A 438 -5.69 3.63 -3.89
C GLN A 438 -6.69 2.59 -3.35
N SER A 439 -6.38 1.28 -3.45
CA SER A 439 -7.26 0.24 -2.88
C SER A 439 -7.28 0.28 -1.35
N GLU A 440 -6.12 0.39 -0.69
CA GLU A 440 -6.07 0.43 0.78
C GLU A 440 -6.74 1.67 1.36
N ALA A 441 -6.58 2.83 0.73
CA ALA A 441 -7.26 4.06 1.14
C ALA A 441 -8.79 3.94 1.00
N ALA A 442 -9.29 3.38 -0.11
CA ALA A 442 -10.72 3.15 -0.27
C ALA A 442 -11.27 2.15 0.74
N LYS A 443 -10.51 1.09 1.05
CA LYS A 443 -10.87 0.13 2.08
C LYS A 443 -10.93 0.77 3.47
N ALA A 444 -9.95 1.61 3.82
CA ALA A 444 -9.96 2.37 5.06
C ALA A 444 -11.16 3.32 5.14
N ILE A 445 -11.44 4.08 4.08
CA ILE A 445 -12.62 4.95 4.01
C ILE A 445 -13.90 4.14 4.18
N ALA A 446 -14.00 2.99 3.51
CA ALA A 446 -15.17 2.12 3.61
C ALA A 446 -15.38 1.67 5.05
N ASN A 447 -14.37 1.09 5.69
CA ASN A 447 -14.47 0.57 7.06
C ASN A 447 -14.77 1.69 8.07
N LEU A 448 -14.11 2.84 7.96
CA LEU A 448 -14.36 3.99 8.84
C LEU A 448 -15.79 4.57 8.66
N SER A 449 -16.34 4.51 7.44
CA SER A 449 -17.69 5.02 7.13
C SER A 449 -18.82 4.14 7.66
N VAL A 450 -18.54 3.04 8.36
CA VAL A 450 -19.55 2.36 9.19
C VAL A 450 -20.03 3.29 10.31
N ASN A 451 -19.18 4.21 10.77
CA ASN A 451 -19.56 5.26 11.70
C ASN A 451 -20.28 6.41 10.94
N PRO A 452 -21.53 6.76 11.30
CA PRO A 452 -22.30 7.81 10.62
C PRO A 452 -21.64 9.20 10.62
N LYS A 453 -20.93 9.58 11.69
CA LYS A 453 -20.22 10.87 11.74
C LYS A 453 -19.10 10.92 10.70
N VAL A 454 -18.36 9.82 10.57
CA VAL A 454 -17.30 9.68 9.59
C VAL A 454 -17.86 9.62 8.18
N ALA A 455 -18.94 8.87 7.95
CA ALA A 455 -19.64 8.81 6.67
C ALA A 455 -20.04 10.22 6.18
N LYS A 456 -20.63 11.02 7.08
CA LYS A 456 -20.97 12.41 6.79
C LYS A 456 -19.72 13.25 6.44
N ALA A 457 -18.66 13.17 7.24
CA ALA A 457 -17.41 13.89 6.96
C ALA A 457 -16.79 13.51 5.60
N VAL A 458 -16.84 12.22 5.23
CA VAL A 458 -16.39 11.74 3.93
C VAL A 458 -17.25 12.31 2.80
N ALA A 459 -18.57 12.34 2.95
CA ALA A 459 -19.48 12.91 1.97
C ALA A 459 -19.26 14.43 1.78
N ASP A 460 -19.19 15.18 2.89
CA ASP A 460 -18.97 16.63 2.91
C ASP A 460 -17.65 17.03 2.24
N GLN A 461 -16.62 16.17 2.31
CA GLN A 461 -15.31 16.37 1.68
C GLN A 461 -15.24 15.86 0.22
N GLY A 462 -16.38 15.52 -0.39
CA GLY A 462 -16.45 15.09 -1.78
C GLY A 462 -16.04 13.62 -2.02
N GLY A 463 -16.00 12.80 -0.97
CA GLY A 463 -15.66 11.38 -1.03
C GLY A 463 -16.56 10.57 -1.97
N ILE A 464 -17.84 10.93 -2.09
CA ILE A 464 -18.80 10.27 -2.99
C ILE A 464 -18.33 10.31 -4.44
N ALA A 465 -17.86 11.47 -4.93
CA ALA A 465 -17.39 11.61 -6.30
C ALA A 465 -16.10 10.81 -6.56
N ILE A 466 -15.20 10.79 -5.57
CA ILE A 466 -13.94 10.04 -5.63
C ILE A 466 -14.23 8.54 -5.72
N LEU A 467 -15.00 8.01 -4.76
CA LEU A 467 -15.36 6.58 -4.73
C LEU A 467 -16.16 6.16 -5.97
N THR A 468 -17.05 7.02 -6.47
CA THR A 468 -17.79 6.76 -7.72
C THR A 468 -16.86 6.64 -8.93
N ASN A 469 -15.81 7.47 -9.01
CA ASN A 469 -14.82 7.36 -10.07
C ASN A 469 -13.95 6.11 -9.92
N MET A 470 -13.58 5.74 -8.70
CA MET A 470 -12.83 4.53 -8.41
C MET A 470 -13.62 3.25 -8.70
N ALA A 471 -14.94 3.24 -8.45
CA ALA A 471 -15.82 2.13 -8.81
C ALA A 471 -15.84 1.85 -10.33
N LYS A 472 -15.45 2.83 -11.17
CA LYS A 472 -15.32 2.65 -12.63
C LYS A 472 -13.96 2.05 -13.03
N SER A 473 -13.04 1.87 -12.08
CA SER A 473 -11.69 1.37 -12.34
C SER A 473 -11.69 0.00 -13.03
N VAL A 474 -10.67 -0.22 -13.85
CA VAL A 474 -10.39 -1.54 -14.44
C VAL A 474 -9.67 -2.46 -13.45
N ASN A 475 -9.10 -1.91 -12.38
CA ASN A 475 -8.58 -2.71 -11.29
C ASN A 475 -9.75 -3.18 -10.42
N ARG A 476 -9.93 -4.51 -10.40
CA ARG A 476 -10.98 -5.18 -9.65
C ARG A 476 -10.99 -4.80 -8.17
N LEU A 477 -9.85 -4.91 -7.47
CA LEU A 477 -9.78 -4.61 -6.04
C LEU A 477 -10.16 -3.15 -5.74
N VAL A 478 -9.61 -2.20 -6.51
CA VAL A 478 -9.96 -0.77 -6.36
C VAL A 478 -11.46 -0.54 -6.52
N ALA A 479 -12.05 -1.17 -7.55
CA ALA A 479 -13.46 -1.00 -7.85
C ALA A 479 -14.37 -1.65 -6.78
N GLU A 480 -13.96 -2.80 -6.24
CA GLU A 480 -14.66 -3.53 -5.17
C GLU A 480 -14.65 -2.75 -3.85
N GLU A 481 -13.48 -2.23 -3.43
CA GLU A 481 -13.35 -1.45 -2.20
C GLU A 481 -14.12 -0.12 -2.31
N ALA A 482 -14.06 0.54 -3.46
CA ALA A 482 -14.83 1.75 -3.71
C ALA A 482 -16.36 1.50 -3.66
N ALA A 483 -16.81 0.36 -4.18
CA ALA A 483 -18.21 -0.06 -4.04
C ALA A 483 -18.60 -0.34 -2.58
N GLY A 484 -17.68 -0.85 -1.76
CA GLY A 484 -17.84 -0.95 -0.31
C GLY A 484 -18.02 0.41 0.37
N GLY A 485 -17.20 1.40 0.03
CA GLY A 485 -17.33 2.74 0.56
C GLY A 485 -18.67 3.40 0.20
N LEU A 486 -19.07 3.33 -1.08
CA LEU A 486 -20.36 3.88 -1.53
C LEU A 486 -21.55 3.26 -0.80
N TRP A 487 -21.47 1.97 -0.47
CA TRP A 487 -22.50 1.29 0.30
C TRP A 487 -22.63 1.85 1.72
N ASN A 488 -21.52 1.95 2.45
CA ASN A 488 -21.54 2.46 3.82
C ASN A 488 -22.07 3.90 3.87
N LEU A 489 -21.70 4.73 2.88
CA LEU A 489 -22.25 6.08 2.76
C LEU A 489 -23.76 6.09 2.47
N SER A 490 -24.28 5.11 1.72
CA SER A 490 -25.69 5.02 1.33
C SER A 490 -26.66 4.71 2.47
N VAL A 491 -26.15 4.44 3.69
CA VAL A 491 -26.99 4.34 4.89
C VAL A 491 -27.64 5.69 5.23
N GLY A 492 -26.97 6.81 4.95
CA GLY A 492 -27.54 8.16 5.08
C GLY A 492 -28.42 8.54 3.89
N GLU A 493 -29.65 8.98 4.13
CA GLU A 493 -30.62 9.33 3.07
C GLU A 493 -30.12 10.48 2.18
N GLU A 494 -29.49 11.49 2.78
CA GLU A 494 -28.92 12.63 2.06
C GLU A 494 -27.78 12.19 1.10
N HIS A 495 -27.03 11.16 1.47
CA HIS A 495 -25.92 10.65 0.65
C HIS A 495 -26.42 9.85 -0.55
N LYS A 496 -27.56 9.14 -0.45
CA LYS A 496 -28.11 8.34 -1.56
C LYS A 496 -28.37 9.19 -2.79
N VAL A 497 -28.96 10.37 -2.61
CA VAL A 497 -29.22 11.33 -3.70
C VAL A 497 -27.92 11.79 -4.34
N ALA A 498 -26.91 12.12 -3.53
CA ALA A 498 -25.60 12.53 -4.01
C ALA A 498 -24.86 11.40 -4.77
N ILE A 499 -24.96 10.15 -4.29
CA ILE A 499 -24.40 8.97 -4.97
C ILE A 499 -25.06 8.77 -6.34
N ALA A 500 -26.39 8.89 -6.42
CA ALA A 500 -27.11 8.79 -7.68
C ALA A 500 -26.69 9.91 -8.65
N ALA A 501 -26.64 11.16 -8.18
CA ALA A 501 -26.24 12.33 -8.96
C ALA A 501 -24.79 12.22 -9.48
N ALA A 502 -23.87 11.63 -8.71
CA ALA A 502 -22.49 11.37 -9.13
C ALA A 502 -22.37 10.24 -10.18
N GLY A 503 -23.45 9.53 -10.48
CA GLY A 503 -23.46 8.37 -11.36
C GLY A 503 -23.00 7.07 -10.69
N GLY A 504 -23.02 7.02 -9.35
CA GLY A 504 -22.61 5.86 -8.56
C GLY A 504 -23.44 4.62 -8.86
N VAL A 505 -24.76 4.77 -9.02
CA VAL A 505 -25.66 3.65 -9.38
C VAL A 505 -25.24 3.00 -10.70
N LYS A 506 -24.98 3.81 -11.74
CA LYS A 506 -24.50 3.31 -13.03
C LYS A 506 -23.15 2.59 -12.89
N ALA A 507 -22.21 3.15 -12.14
CA ALA A 507 -20.91 2.53 -11.91
C ALA A 507 -21.02 1.16 -11.22
N LEU A 508 -21.88 1.03 -10.21
CA LEU A 508 -22.12 -0.23 -9.50
C LEU A 508 -22.79 -1.28 -10.39
N VAL A 509 -23.74 -0.86 -11.24
CA VAL A 509 -24.38 -1.74 -12.24
C VAL A 509 -23.37 -2.22 -13.28
N ASP A 510 -22.57 -1.30 -13.84
CA ASP A 510 -21.52 -1.62 -14.81
C ASP A 510 -20.50 -2.62 -14.20
N LEU A 511 -20.20 -2.49 -12.92
CA LEU A 511 -19.28 -3.37 -12.19
C LEU A 511 -19.79 -4.82 -12.09
N ILE A 512 -21.10 -5.01 -11.84
CA ILE A 512 -21.73 -6.35 -11.83
C ILE A 512 -21.57 -7.04 -13.19
N PHE A 513 -21.78 -6.30 -14.29
CA PHE A 513 -21.66 -6.85 -15.64
C PHE A 513 -20.22 -7.06 -16.08
N ARG A 514 -19.27 -6.29 -15.56
CA ARG A 514 -17.84 -6.39 -15.89
C ARG A 514 -17.18 -7.62 -15.29
N TRP A 515 -17.59 -8.04 -14.10
CA TRP A 515 -17.08 -9.26 -13.44
C TRP A 515 -18.20 -10.25 -13.07
N PRO A 516 -18.86 -10.86 -14.07
CA PRO A 516 -20.08 -11.65 -13.86
C PRO A 516 -19.86 -13.11 -13.42
N ALA A 517 -18.63 -13.62 -13.32
CA ALA A 517 -18.39 -15.03 -12.97
C ALA A 517 -17.10 -15.24 -12.16
N GLY A 518 -17.22 -15.91 -11.00
CA GLY A 518 -16.08 -16.47 -10.25
C GLY A 518 -16.08 -16.30 -8.72
N THR A 519 -16.87 -15.38 -8.16
CA THR A 519 -16.90 -15.15 -6.70
C THR A 519 -18.31 -14.81 -6.24
N GLY A 520 -19.08 -15.83 -5.83
CA GLY A 520 -20.46 -15.70 -5.37
C GLY A 520 -20.66 -14.75 -4.19
N VAL A 521 -19.60 -14.44 -3.44
CA VAL A 521 -19.62 -13.45 -2.36
C VAL A 521 -19.70 -12.02 -2.90
N LEU A 522 -18.94 -11.69 -3.95
CA LEU A 522 -18.83 -10.31 -4.43
C LEU A 522 -20.12 -9.80 -5.07
N VAL A 523 -20.69 -10.56 -6.00
CA VAL A 523 -21.93 -10.18 -6.68
C VAL A 523 -23.08 -10.14 -5.67
N ARG A 524 -23.12 -11.05 -4.70
CA ARG A 524 -24.13 -11.05 -3.62
C ARG A 524 -23.97 -9.86 -2.68
N THR A 525 -22.73 -9.49 -2.36
CA THR A 525 -22.41 -8.31 -1.57
C THR A 525 -22.79 -7.04 -2.34
N ILE A 526 -22.36 -6.86 -3.59
CA ILE A 526 -22.71 -5.67 -4.40
C ILE A 526 -24.23 -5.57 -4.63
N LEU A 527 -24.93 -6.69 -4.85
CA LEU A 527 -26.39 -6.68 -5.01
C LEU A 527 -27.13 -6.31 -3.72
N LYS A 528 -26.68 -6.81 -2.55
CA LYS A 528 -27.15 -6.32 -1.24
C LYS A 528 -26.88 -4.82 -1.10
N LYS A 529 -25.68 -4.38 -1.51
CA LYS A 529 -25.23 -2.99 -1.43
C LYS A 529 -26.10 -2.03 -2.27
N ILE A 530 -26.43 -2.39 -3.52
CA ILE A 530 -27.27 -1.57 -4.43
C ILE A 530 -28.72 -1.49 -3.96
N HIS A 531 -29.27 -2.56 -3.40
CA HIS A 531 -30.66 -2.57 -2.91
C HIS A 531 -30.90 -1.48 -1.87
N LEU A 532 -29.97 -1.28 -0.94
CA LEU A 532 -30.03 -0.22 0.09
C LEU A 532 -29.85 1.19 -0.48
N THR A 533 -29.01 1.36 -1.51
CA THR A 533 -28.76 2.66 -2.16
C THR A 533 -29.96 3.17 -2.96
N CYS A 534 -30.77 2.27 -3.52
CA CYS A 534 -31.88 2.63 -4.41
C CYS A 534 -33.22 2.93 -3.71
N CYS A 535 -33.37 2.67 -2.40
CA CYS A 535 -34.65 2.75 -1.69
C CYS A 535 -35.17 4.17 -1.36
N THR A 536 -34.93 5.20 -2.19
CA THR A 536 -35.57 6.52 -2.03
C THR A 536 -36.59 6.83 -3.11
N ASP A 537 -37.73 7.37 -2.66
CA ASP A 537 -38.91 7.71 -3.46
C ASP A 537 -38.61 8.82 -4.48
N SER A 538 -38.29 8.38 -5.71
CA SER A 538 -38.53 9.06 -7.01
C SER A 538 -37.65 8.49 -8.13
N VAL A 539 -36.59 7.74 -7.82
CA VAL A 539 -35.66 7.13 -8.82
C VAL A 539 -36.04 5.65 -9.13
N CYS A 540 -37.06 5.12 -8.47
CA CYS A 540 -37.12 3.69 -8.16
C CYS A 540 -37.90 2.77 -9.13
N ASN A 541 -38.71 3.25 -10.08
CA ASN A 541 -39.52 2.29 -10.87
C ASN A 541 -38.72 1.53 -11.95
N GLY A 542 -37.62 2.07 -12.45
CA GLY A 542 -36.77 1.39 -13.43
C GLY A 542 -35.62 0.58 -12.80
N CYS A 543 -34.91 1.17 -11.84
CA CYS A 543 -33.72 0.56 -11.26
C CYS A 543 -34.04 -0.58 -10.29
N ALA A 544 -35.11 -0.49 -9.48
CA ALA A 544 -35.49 -1.57 -8.57
C ALA A 544 -35.94 -2.82 -9.35
N VAL A 545 -36.74 -2.64 -10.41
CA VAL A 545 -37.16 -3.73 -11.31
C VAL A 545 -35.97 -4.37 -12.01
N PHE A 546 -35.00 -3.57 -12.44
CA PHE A 546 -33.80 -4.08 -13.11
C PHE A 546 -32.84 -4.81 -12.16
N VAL A 547 -32.64 -4.29 -10.94
CA VAL A 547 -31.83 -4.94 -9.91
C VAL A 547 -32.48 -6.25 -9.46
N VAL A 548 -33.80 -6.25 -9.24
CA VAL A 548 -34.57 -7.47 -8.95
C VAL A 548 -34.49 -8.45 -10.12
N ALA A 549 -34.58 -8.01 -11.38
CA ALA A 549 -34.44 -8.87 -12.55
C ALA A 549 -33.03 -9.47 -12.69
N VAL A 550 -31.98 -8.73 -12.35
CA VAL A 550 -30.58 -9.21 -12.36
C VAL A 550 -30.31 -10.17 -11.20
N VAL A 551 -30.85 -9.91 -10.00
CA VAL A 551 -30.81 -10.83 -8.85
C VAL A 551 -31.52 -12.13 -9.20
N ILE A 552 -32.74 -12.05 -9.73
CA ILE A 552 -33.53 -13.20 -10.16
C ILE A 552 -32.77 -13.97 -11.24
N ARG A 553 -32.23 -13.30 -12.27
CA ARG A 553 -31.47 -13.95 -13.35
C ARG A 553 -30.22 -14.68 -12.85
N ASN A 554 -29.46 -14.09 -11.93
CA ASN A 554 -28.23 -14.71 -11.41
C ASN A 554 -28.52 -15.82 -10.39
N VAL A 555 -29.53 -15.67 -9.53
CA VAL A 555 -29.99 -16.73 -8.61
C VAL A 555 -30.55 -17.91 -9.40
N LEU A 556 -31.36 -17.65 -10.44
CA LEU A 556 -31.84 -18.69 -11.34
C LEU A 556 -30.70 -19.35 -12.11
N LEU A 557 -29.70 -18.64 -12.63
CA LEU A 557 -28.57 -19.23 -13.36
C LEU A 557 -27.72 -20.16 -12.48
N VAL A 558 -27.48 -19.80 -11.23
CA VAL A 558 -26.75 -20.64 -10.27
C VAL A 558 -27.58 -21.88 -9.92
N HIS A 559 -28.88 -21.73 -9.65
CA HIS A 559 -29.75 -22.89 -9.44
C HIS A 559 -29.92 -23.75 -10.69
N LEU A 560 -29.96 -23.16 -11.89
CA LEU A 560 -30.04 -23.89 -13.16
C LEU A 560 -28.75 -24.68 -13.42
N GLN A 561 -27.57 -24.12 -13.14
CA GLN A 561 -26.30 -24.82 -13.28
C GLN A 561 -26.15 -25.97 -12.29
N ILE A 562 -26.68 -25.83 -11.07
CA ILE A 562 -26.75 -26.91 -10.07
C ILE A 562 -27.75 -27.99 -10.53
N LEU A 563 -28.93 -27.61 -11.01
CA LEU A 563 -29.97 -28.52 -11.53
C LEU A 563 -29.55 -29.24 -12.83
N LEU A 564 -28.83 -28.57 -13.73
CA LEU A 564 -28.29 -29.12 -14.98
C LEU A 564 -27.13 -30.10 -14.72
N ARG A 565 -26.42 -29.97 -13.60
CA ARG A 565 -25.45 -30.98 -13.14
C ARG A 565 -26.10 -32.18 -12.46
N MET A 566 -27.34 -32.05 -11.98
CA MET A 566 -28.05 -33.09 -11.24
C MET A 566 -29.08 -33.87 -12.05
N THR A 567 -29.56 -33.37 -13.20
CA THR A 567 -30.61 -34.06 -13.96
C THR A 567 -30.40 -33.98 -15.48
N ASN A 568 -30.56 -35.13 -16.15
CA ASN A 568 -30.39 -35.34 -17.59
C ASN A 568 -31.59 -34.80 -18.41
N VAL A 569 -32.16 -33.65 -18.03
CA VAL A 569 -33.40 -33.10 -18.61
C VAL A 569 -33.21 -31.63 -19.00
N ALA A 570 -32.17 -31.35 -19.80
CA ALA A 570 -31.83 -29.99 -20.25
C ALA A 570 -32.90 -29.37 -21.19
N TRP A 571 -33.67 -30.18 -21.92
CA TRP A 571 -34.54 -29.71 -23.00
C TRP A 571 -35.94 -29.23 -22.56
N ARG A 572 -36.49 -29.73 -21.44
CA ARG A 572 -37.82 -29.31 -20.94
C ARG A 572 -37.78 -27.97 -20.19
N LEU A 573 -36.67 -27.68 -19.49
CA LEU A 573 -36.49 -26.43 -18.75
C LEU A 573 -36.26 -25.22 -19.67
N GLN A 574 -35.58 -25.40 -20.80
CA GLN A 574 -35.40 -24.32 -21.80
C GLN A 574 -36.73 -23.82 -22.39
N ARG A 575 -37.71 -24.71 -22.62
CA ARG A 575 -39.05 -24.33 -23.09
C ARG A 575 -39.87 -23.58 -22.04
N LEU A 576 -39.71 -23.92 -20.76
CA LEU A 576 -40.43 -23.25 -19.66
C LEU A 576 -39.92 -21.82 -19.42
N VAL A 577 -38.61 -21.60 -19.57
CA VAL A 577 -38.00 -20.26 -19.50
C VAL A 577 -38.46 -19.40 -20.68
N ALA A 578 -38.54 -19.94 -21.90
CA ALA A 578 -39.00 -19.22 -23.08
C ALA A 578 -40.49 -18.82 -23.04
N SER A 579 -41.31 -19.49 -22.23
CA SER A 579 -42.75 -19.20 -22.08
C SER A 579 -43.09 -18.15 -21.02
N MET A 580 -42.11 -17.64 -20.27
CA MET A 580 -42.39 -16.65 -19.22
C MET A 580 -42.64 -15.24 -19.78
N PRO A 581 -43.71 -14.53 -19.36
CA PRO A 581 -44.12 -13.24 -19.95
C PRO A 581 -43.07 -12.11 -19.88
N TRP A 582 -42.16 -12.15 -18.91
CA TRP A 582 -41.17 -11.09 -18.66
C TRP A 582 -40.00 -11.05 -19.67
N LEU A 583 -39.79 -12.08 -20.48
CA LEU A 583 -38.80 -12.05 -21.56
C LEU A 583 -39.18 -11.09 -22.70
N ARG A 584 -40.48 -10.73 -22.84
CA ARG A 584 -40.93 -9.73 -23.82
C ARG A 584 -40.52 -8.29 -23.47
N LEU A 585 -40.18 -8.03 -22.20
CA LEU A 585 -39.65 -6.73 -21.74
C LEU A 585 -38.14 -6.56 -22.03
N LEU A 586 -37.45 -7.62 -22.45
CA LEU A 586 -36.02 -7.62 -22.79
C LEU A 586 -35.75 -7.59 -24.30
N ALA A 587 -36.79 -7.49 -25.15
CA ALA A 587 -36.59 -7.32 -26.58
C ALA A 587 -36.09 -5.89 -26.86
N PRO A 588 -34.99 -5.70 -27.62
CA PRO A 588 -34.50 -4.38 -27.96
C PRO A 588 -35.59 -3.64 -28.75
N ALA A 589 -35.97 -2.45 -28.26
CA ALA A 589 -36.82 -1.54 -29.02
C ALA A 589 -36.13 -1.30 -30.37
N LYS A 590 -36.75 -1.77 -31.47
CA LYS A 590 -36.34 -1.42 -32.83
C LYS A 590 -36.36 0.10 -32.91
N LEU A 591 -35.18 0.70 -33.13
CA LEU A 591 -35.06 2.01 -33.74
C LEU A 591 -35.84 1.97 -35.06
N LYS A 592 -37.06 2.50 -35.06
CA LYS A 592 -37.75 2.85 -36.30
C LYS A 592 -37.24 4.23 -36.69
N GLY A 593 -36.52 4.27 -37.80
CA GLY A 593 -36.27 5.51 -38.51
C GLY A 593 -37.57 6.12 -39.00
N SER A 594 -37.62 7.44 -38.89
CA SER A 594 -38.18 8.38 -39.86
C SER A 594 -37.45 9.69 -39.65
#